data_AF-A0A7S1Z4S5-F1
#
_entry.id   AF-A0A7S1Z4S5-F1
#
_cell.length_a   1.000
_cell.length_b   1.000
_cell.length_c   1.000
_cell.angle_alpha   90.00
_cell.angle_beta   90.00
_cell.angle_gamma   90.00
#
_symmetry.space_group_name_H-M   'P 1'
#
loop_
_entity.id
_entity.type
_entity.pdbx_description
1 polymer ?
#
loop_
_entity_poly.entity_id
_entity_poly.type
_entity_poly.pdbx_seq_one_letter_code
_entity_poly.pdbx_strand_id
1 'polypeptide(L)'
;CPELVNDEHNIPFLWREESNSKLAAWRLVNYWEYKYKLFGTPKCFLPLSLDLIQDDLDVYFRGIVVLLPVKDKMGRGILYTTTRYHDSSQYPTESLARVFWYMFHVACEDPAVQELGCIIMADVRNAGLK
;
A
#
# COMPACT_ATOMS: atom_id res chain seq x y z
N CYS A 1 -9.05 1.41 17.51
CA CYS A 1 -8.84 0.06 16.97
C CYS A 1 -7.92 -0.71 17.91
N PRO A 2 -8.38 -1.07 19.12
CA PRO A 2 -7.57 -1.85 20.08
C PRO A 2 -7.00 -3.16 19.49
N GLU A 3 -7.72 -3.76 18.55
CA GLU A 3 -7.39 -5.01 17.87
C GLU A 3 -6.13 -4.92 17.00
N LEU A 4 -5.76 -3.73 16.53
CA LEU A 4 -4.50 -3.49 15.81
C LEU A 4 -3.37 -3.00 16.73
N VAL A 5 -3.60 -2.92 18.04
CA VAL A 5 -2.56 -2.62 19.04
C VAL A 5 -2.16 -3.93 19.72
N ASN A 6 -1.57 -4.83 18.95
CA ASN A 6 -1.06 -6.12 19.43
C ASN A 6 0.39 -6.34 18.94
N ASP A 7 1.05 -7.35 19.49
CA ASP A 7 2.44 -7.66 19.16
C ASP A 7 2.62 -7.99 17.67
N GLU A 8 1.69 -8.71 17.06
CA GLU A 8 1.73 -9.07 15.63
C GLU A 8 1.75 -7.83 14.72
N HIS A 9 1.04 -6.76 15.10
CA HIS A 9 1.05 -5.50 14.38
C HIS A 9 2.28 -4.65 14.69
N ASN A 10 2.70 -4.59 15.96
CA ASN A 10 3.73 -3.66 16.43
C ASN A 10 5.17 -4.16 16.17
N ILE A 11 5.40 -5.46 16.29
CA ILE A 11 6.73 -6.08 16.15
C ILE A 11 7.37 -5.78 14.78
N PRO A 12 6.64 -5.86 13.64
CA PRO A 12 7.21 -5.50 12.35
C PRO A 12 7.78 -4.07 12.29
N PHE A 13 7.16 -3.09 12.95
CA PHE A 13 7.67 -1.72 13.02
C PHE A 13 8.97 -1.63 13.82
N LEU A 14 9.11 -2.43 14.89
CA LEU A 14 10.34 -2.52 15.68
C LEU A 14 11.47 -3.19 14.92
N TRP A 15 11.19 -4.32 14.26
CA TRP A 15 12.18 -5.01 13.44
C TRP A 15 12.70 -4.13 12.32
N ARG A 16 11.82 -3.38 11.67
CA ARG A 16 12.20 -2.48 10.58
C ARG A 16 13.16 -1.36 11.03
N GLU A 17 13.10 -0.97 12.30
CA GLU A 17 13.91 0.09 12.89
C GLU A 17 15.04 -0.45 13.77
N GLU A 18 15.46 -1.70 13.56
CA GLU A 18 16.56 -2.35 14.29
C GLU A 18 16.39 -2.28 15.82
N SER A 19 15.14 -2.45 16.29
CA SER A 19 14.75 -2.34 17.70
C SER A 19 14.89 -0.94 18.31
N ASN A 20 15.03 0.11 17.49
CA ASN A 20 14.93 1.49 17.94
C ASN A 20 13.47 1.86 18.20
N SER A 21 13.05 1.75 19.47
CA SER A 21 11.67 2.00 19.90
C SER A 21 11.15 3.38 19.52
N LYS A 22 12.00 4.42 19.53
CA LYS A 22 11.61 5.78 19.18
C LYS A 22 11.28 5.89 17.69
N LEU A 23 12.14 5.35 16.82
CA LEU A 23 11.90 5.36 15.38
C LEU A 23 10.69 4.48 15.01
N ALA A 24 10.55 3.33 15.67
CA ALA A 24 9.39 2.44 15.47
C ALA A 24 8.08 3.12 15.84
N ALA A 25 8.03 3.85 16.97
CA ALA A 25 6.88 4.64 17.38
C ALA A 25 6.55 5.73 16.34
N TRP A 26 7.57 6.44 15.83
CA TRP A 26 7.37 7.42 14.75
C TRP A 26 6.83 6.80 13.46
N ARG A 27 7.35 5.63 13.06
CA ARG A 27 6.85 4.91 11.88
C ARG A 27 5.39 4.48 12.07
N LEU A 28 5.03 4.00 13.25
CA LEU A 28 3.66 3.61 13.59
C LEU A 28 2.70 4.82 13.54
N VAL A 29 3.11 5.96 14.10
CA VAL A 29 2.32 7.22 14.02
C VAL A 29 2.11 7.61 12.56
N ASN A 30 3.18 7.63 11.76
CA ASN A 30 3.11 7.96 10.34
C ASN A 30 2.18 7.00 9.58
N TYR A 31 2.25 5.70 9.84
CA TYR A 31 1.35 4.71 9.25
C TYR A 31 -0.12 5.07 9.50
N TRP A 32 -0.48 5.38 10.74
CA TRP A 32 -1.85 5.76 11.09
C TRP A 32 -2.27 7.11 10.50
N GLU A 33 -1.36 8.10 10.46
CA GLU A 33 -1.64 9.38 9.81
C GLU A 33 -1.91 9.22 8.31
N TYR A 34 -1.10 8.42 7.60
CA TYR A 34 -1.32 8.16 6.18
C TYR A 34 -2.62 7.40 5.94
N LYS A 35 -2.91 6.37 6.75
CA LYS A 35 -4.16 5.62 6.65
C LYS A 35 -5.37 6.52 6.93
N TYR A 36 -5.30 7.42 7.90
CA TYR A 36 -6.35 8.42 8.15
C TYR A 36 -6.50 9.40 6.98
N LYS A 37 -5.40 9.93 6.42
CA LYS A 37 -5.45 10.83 5.26
C LYS A 37 -6.10 10.17 4.04
N LEU A 38 -5.84 8.88 3.81
CA LEU A 38 -6.35 8.16 2.65
C LEU A 38 -7.82 7.74 2.80
N PHE A 39 -8.20 7.19 3.97
CA PHE A 39 -9.50 6.53 4.16
C PHE A 39 -10.49 7.34 5.01
N GLY A 40 -10.01 8.30 5.80
CA GLY A 40 -10.83 9.06 6.75
C GLY A 40 -11.46 8.19 7.84
N THR A 41 -12.33 8.79 8.65
CA THR A 41 -13.12 8.06 9.66
C THR A 41 -14.48 7.62 9.09
N PRO A 42 -14.99 6.43 9.48
CA PRO A 42 -14.38 5.44 10.37
C PRO A 42 -13.44 4.45 9.65
N LYS A 43 -13.34 4.51 8.31
CA LYS A 43 -12.68 3.49 7.48
C LYS A 43 -11.20 3.27 7.82
N CYS A 44 -10.47 4.29 8.28
CA CYS A 44 -9.06 4.16 8.66
C CYS A 44 -8.83 3.12 9.78
N PHE A 45 -9.84 2.83 10.60
CA PHE A 45 -9.76 1.85 11.67
C PHE A 45 -10.16 0.43 11.25
N LEU A 46 -10.63 0.22 10.01
CA LEU A 46 -10.98 -1.11 9.53
C LEU A 46 -9.72 -1.90 9.11
N PRO A 47 -9.77 -3.24 9.12
CA PRO A 47 -8.73 -4.08 8.52
C PRO A 47 -8.47 -3.71 7.05
N LEU A 48 -7.25 -3.96 6.57
CA LEU A 48 -6.88 -3.78 5.16
C LEU A 48 -7.44 -4.94 4.32
N SER A 49 -8.74 -4.89 4.03
CA SER A 49 -9.44 -5.85 3.18
C SER A 49 -9.94 -5.20 1.88
N LEU A 50 -10.48 -6.00 0.96
CA LEU A 50 -11.18 -5.48 -0.23
C LEU A 50 -12.36 -4.58 0.15
N ASP A 51 -13.01 -4.81 1.29
CA ASP A 51 -14.11 -3.96 1.78
C ASP A 51 -13.64 -2.53 2.08
N LEU A 52 -12.38 -2.36 2.50
CA LEU A 52 -11.82 -1.03 2.76
C LEU A 52 -11.73 -0.19 1.48
N ILE A 53 -11.46 -0.84 0.34
CA ILE A 53 -11.36 -0.22 -0.98
C ILE A 53 -12.60 -0.47 -1.84
N GLN A 54 -13.75 -0.80 -1.24
CA GLN A 54 -14.97 -1.14 -1.96
C GLN A 54 -15.38 -0.05 -2.97
N ASP A 55 -15.20 1.23 -2.59
CA ASP A 55 -15.53 2.39 -3.44
C ASP A 55 -14.54 2.55 -4.61
N ASP A 56 -13.40 1.85 -4.59
CA ASP A 56 -12.32 1.95 -5.56
C ASP A 56 -12.09 0.62 -6.32
N LEU A 57 -13.03 -0.34 -6.25
CA LEU A 57 -12.89 -1.64 -6.91
C LEU A 57 -12.76 -1.54 -8.43
N ASP A 58 -13.41 -0.54 -9.05
CA ASP A 58 -13.24 -0.30 -10.50
C ASP A 58 -11.79 0.04 -10.85
N VAL A 59 -11.12 0.82 -10.00
CA VAL A 59 -9.69 1.16 -10.17
C VAL A 59 -8.82 -0.08 -9.97
N TYR A 60 -9.14 -0.88 -8.95
CA TYR A 60 -8.47 -2.15 -8.68
C TYR A 60 -8.57 -3.12 -9.87
N PHE A 61 -9.78 -3.37 -10.39
CA PHE A 61 -10.00 -4.32 -11.48
C PHE A 61 -9.47 -3.86 -12.84
N ARG A 62 -9.26 -2.56 -13.04
CA ARG A 62 -8.58 -2.04 -14.25
C ARG A 62 -7.10 -2.41 -14.33
N GLY A 63 -6.51 -2.88 -13.22
CA GLY A 63 -5.10 -3.26 -13.18
C GLY A 63 -4.17 -2.06 -13.37
N ILE A 64 -4.56 -0.87 -12.89
CA ILE A 64 -3.68 0.30 -12.89
C ILE A 64 -2.51 0.08 -11.93
N VAL A 65 -2.75 -0.57 -10.79
CA VAL A 65 -1.72 -1.03 -9.85
C VAL A 65 -1.90 -2.53 -9.66
N VAL A 66 -0.85 -3.31 -9.92
CA VAL A 66 -0.87 -4.77 -9.82
C VAL A 66 0.38 -5.26 -9.11
N LEU A 67 0.22 -6.19 -8.16
CA LEU A 67 1.32 -6.95 -7.60
C LEU A 67 1.65 -8.11 -8.55
N LEU A 68 2.86 -8.13 -9.08
CA LEU A 68 3.28 -9.21 -9.97
C LEU A 68 3.51 -10.51 -9.17
N PRO A 69 3.21 -11.69 -9.75
CA PRO A 69 3.41 -12.99 -9.10
C PRO A 69 4.90 -13.40 -9.03
N VAL A 70 5.81 -12.52 -9.47
CA VAL A 70 7.25 -12.75 -9.50
C VAL A 70 7.95 -11.70 -8.66
N LYS A 71 9.07 -12.11 -8.07
CA LYS A 71 9.97 -11.24 -7.33
C LYS A 71 11.16 -10.83 -8.18
N ASP A 72 11.84 -9.77 -7.79
CA ASP A 72 13.12 -9.42 -8.40
C ASP A 72 14.22 -10.42 -7.99
N LYS A 73 15.43 -10.24 -8.53
CA LYS A 73 16.57 -11.13 -8.22
C LYS A 73 16.95 -11.15 -6.73
N MET A 74 16.56 -10.14 -5.97
CA MET A 74 16.86 -10.02 -4.54
C MET A 74 15.70 -10.50 -3.66
N GLY A 75 14.57 -10.96 -4.22
CA GLY A 75 13.41 -11.43 -3.46
C GLY A 75 12.40 -10.33 -3.09
N ARG A 76 12.54 -9.12 -3.65
CA ARG A 76 11.61 -8.00 -3.44
C ARG A 76 10.34 -8.17 -4.25
N GLY A 77 9.20 -7.79 -3.66
CA GLY A 77 7.92 -7.74 -4.36
C GLY A 77 7.94 -6.69 -5.48
N ILE A 78 7.17 -6.90 -6.55
CA ILE A 78 7.11 -5.94 -7.67
C ILE A 78 5.68 -5.42 -7.80
N LEU A 79 5.50 -4.14 -7.52
CA LEU A 79 4.28 -3.41 -7.83
C LEU A 79 4.43 -2.77 -9.21
N TYR A 80 3.67 -3.26 -10.18
CA TYR A 80 3.56 -2.65 -11.49
C TYR A 80 2.47 -1.59 -11.49
N THR A 81 2.76 -0.43 -12.09
CA THR A 81 1.78 0.63 -12.33
C THR A 81 1.84 1.11 -13.77
N THR A 82 0.70 1.50 -14.35
CA THR A 82 0.64 2.00 -15.72
C THR A 82 -0.29 3.20 -15.86
N THR A 83 0.11 4.17 -16.68
CA THR A 83 -0.76 5.32 -17.03
C THR A 83 -1.75 5.01 -18.15
N ARG A 84 -1.62 3.85 -18.82
CA ARG A 84 -2.43 3.50 -19.99
C ARG A 84 -3.94 3.48 -19.71
N TYR A 85 -4.33 3.06 -18.52
CA TYR A 85 -5.73 2.95 -18.10
C TYR A 85 -6.14 4.04 -17.11
N HIS A 86 -5.24 5.01 -16.86
CA HIS A 86 -5.53 6.10 -15.95
C HIS A 86 -6.30 7.20 -16.69
N ASP A 87 -7.56 7.35 -16.33
CA ASP A 87 -8.37 8.51 -16.69
C ASP A 87 -8.59 9.36 -15.45
N SER A 88 -7.85 10.47 -15.32
CA SER A 88 -7.95 11.36 -14.17
C SER A 88 -9.30 12.07 -14.06
N SER A 89 -10.10 12.10 -15.12
CA SER A 89 -11.47 12.63 -15.09
C SER A 89 -12.46 11.63 -14.49
N GLN A 90 -12.16 10.34 -14.57
CA GLN A 90 -12.98 9.26 -14.05
C GLN A 90 -12.50 8.75 -12.67
N TYR A 91 -11.19 8.82 -12.42
CA TYR A 91 -10.55 8.25 -11.24
C TYR A 91 -9.63 9.27 -10.57
N PRO A 92 -10.04 9.83 -9.42
CA PRO A 92 -9.21 10.73 -8.65
C PRO A 92 -7.90 10.07 -8.19
N THR A 93 -6.85 10.87 -8.07
CA THR A 93 -5.54 10.43 -7.55
C THR A 93 -5.65 9.73 -6.20
N GLU A 94 -6.62 10.13 -5.37
CA GLU A 94 -6.90 9.55 -4.06
C GLU A 94 -7.38 8.10 -4.15
N SER A 95 -8.23 7.77 -5.14
CA SER A 95 -8.68 6.40 -5.39
C SER A 95 -7.52 5.49 -5.76
N LEU A 96 -6.62 5.99 -6.63
CA LEU A 96 -5.38 5.28 -6.96
C LEU A 96 -4.48 5.10 -5.75
N ALA A 97 -4.33 6.12 -4.91
CA ALA A 97 -3.51 6.05 -3.71
C ALA A 97 -4.05 5.02 -2.70
N ARG A 98 -5.38 4.92 -2.54
CA ARG A 98 -6.02 3.89 -1.70
C ARG A 98 -5.78 2.48 -2.24
N VAL A 99 -5.96 2.26 -3.55
CA VAL A 99 -5.67 0.96 -4.18
C VAL A 99 -4.20 0.62 -4.09
N PHE A 100 -3.29 1.58 -4.34
CA PHE A 100 -1.86 1.38 -4.19
C PHE A 100 -1.50 1.00 -2.75
N TRP A 101 -2.06 1.70 -1.76
CA TRP A 101 -1.86 1.42 -0.35
C TRP A 101 -2.31 -0.02 0.00
N TYR A 102 -3.49 -0.43 -0.47
CA TYR A 102 -3.97 -1.80 -0.29
C TYR A 102 -3.01 -2.82 -0.93
N MET A 103 -2.64 -2.65 -2.20
CA MET A 103 -1.74 -3.57 -2.91
C MET A 103 -0.35 -3.67 -2.28
N PHE A 104 0.18 -2.56 -1.75
CA PHE A 104 1.43 -2.57 -1.01
C PHE A 104 1.34 -3.42 0.26
N HIS A 105 0.22 -3.34 0.99
CA HIS A 105 0.03 -4.15 2.19
C HIS A 105 -0.20 -5.63 1.89
N VAL A 106 -0.90 -5.95 0.80
CA VAL A 106 -0.98 -7.33 0.28
C VAL A 106 0.42 -7.87 -0.02
N ALA A 107 1.29 -7.07 -0.64
CA ALA A 107 2.67 -7.48 -0.89
C ALA A 107 3.45 -7.76 0.41
N CYS A 108 3.22 -6.96 1.46
CA CYS A 108 3.84 -7.11 2.77
C CYS A 108 3.31 -8.31 3.59
N GLU A 109 2.28 -9.03 3.15
CA GLU A 109 1.89 -10.31 3.76
C GLU A 109 2.95 -11.41 3.52
N ASP A 110 3.79 -11.26 2.50
CA ASP A 110 4.94 -12.11 2.27
C ASP A 110 6.12 -11.69 3.18
N PRO A 111 6.60 -12.55 4.10
CA PRO A 111 7.66 -12.19 5.04
C PRO A 111 8.95 -11.69 4.37
N ALA A 112 9.31 -12.26 3.21
CA ALA A 112 10.51 -11.82 2.50
C ALA A 112 10.33 -10.40 1.92
N VAL A 113 9.11 -10.04 1.51
CA VAL A 113 8.81 -8.67 1.03
C VAL A 113 8.78 -7.69 2.19
N GLN A 114 8.29 -8.10 3.36
CA GLN A 114 8.31 -7.25 4.56
C GLN A 114 9.75 -6.89 4.98
N GLU A 115 10.69 -7.82 4.81
CA GLU A 115 12.11 -7.62 5.10
C GLU A 115 12.81 -6.81 3.99
N LEU A 116 12.71 -7.27 2.74
CA LEU A 116 13.52 -6.78 1.60
C LEU A 116 12.89 -5.59 0.87
N GLY A 117 11.59 -5.37 1.09
CA GLY A 117 10.80 -4.31 0.49
C GLY A 117 10.21 -4.65 -0.88
N CYS A 118 9.67 -3.61 -1.52
CA CYS A 118 9.08 -3.67 -2.87
C CYS A 118 9.83 -2.78 -3.86
N ILE A 119 9.75 -3.13 -5.15
CA ILE A 119 10.10 -2.26 -6.28
C ILE A 119 8.81 -1.80 -6.95
N ILE A 120 8.77 -0.53 -7.33
CA ILE A 120 7.71 0.03 -8.18
C ILE A 120 8.21 0.09 -9.62
N MET A 121 7.53 -0.60 -10.53
CA MET A 121 7.76 -0.54 -11.97
C MET A 121 6.66 0.29 -12.61
N ALA A 122 7.01 1.46 -13.17
CA ALA A 122 6.04 2.37 -13.76
C ALA A 122 6.14 2.39 -15.30
N ASP A 123 5.06 2.01 -15.98
CA ASP A 123 4.88 2.18 -17.41
C ASP A 123 4.19 3.52 -17.71
N VAL A 124 5.00 4.48 -18.16
CA VAL A 124 4.59 5.86 -18.47
C VAL A 124 4.48 6.15 -19.96
N ARG A 125 4.51 5.12 -20.83
CA ARG A 125 4.55 5.31 -22.29
C ARG A 125 3.36 6.09 -22.87
N ASN A 126 2.23 6.14 -22.16
CA ASN A 126 1.03 6.90 -22.54
C ASN A 126 0.73 8.05 -21.57
N ALA A 127 1.70 8.47 -20.75
CA ALA A 127 1.52 9.63 -19.90
C ALA A 127 1.46 10.89 -20.78
N GLY A 128 0.24 11.33 -21.11
CA GLY A 128 0.04 12.63 -21.73
C GLY A 128 0.42 13.73 -20.73
N LEU A 129 1.35 14.60 -21.10
CA LEU A 129 1.45 15.93 -20.50
C LEU A 129 0.19 16.69 -20.91
N LYS A 130 -0.82 16.75 -20.04
CA LYS A 130 -1.90 17.73 -20.16
C LYS A 130 -1.48 19.01 -19.47
#